data_AF-A0AB36GHE3-F1
#
_entry.id   AF-A0AB36GHE3-F1
#
_cell.length_a   1.000
_cell.length_b   1.000
_cell.length_c   1.000
_cell.angle_alpha   90.00
_cell.angle_beta   90.00
_cell.angle_gamma   90.00
#
_symmetry.space_group_name_H-M   'P 1'
#
loop_
_entity.id
_entity.type
_entity.pdbx_description
1 polymer ?
#
loop_
_entity_poly.entity_id
_entity_poly.type
_entity_poly.pdbx_seq_one_letter_code
_entity_poly.pdbx_strand_id
1 'polypeptide(L)'
;PDNLNDKSVEGFYANIGFIMAAIQYLGGTWNVDPLLETNFDYKDSLAQTIKTYIKEDYTEKNWTDVKFKISLDTPQPTIEGDKYNWNGKIIVDRGNFYVYSRQAHDVPQDQRISEEAAIFIGTYQDGKWKISIETSKSASPGAGSGSSTGSGLGGFGL
;
A
#
# COMPACT_ATOMS: atom_id res chain seq x y z
N PRO A 1 15.49 -7.66 -2.53
CA PRO A 1 16.40 -7.20 -3.61
C PRO A 1 17.77 -6.86 -3.02
N ASP A 2 18.86 -7.03 -3.78
CA ASP A 2 20.20 -6.89 -3.20
C ASP A 2 20.55 -5.44 -2.85
N ASN A 3 19.95 -4.48 -3.54
CA ASN A 3 20.17 -3.04 -3.37
C ASN A 3 19.24 -2.36 -2.35
N LEU A 4 18.46 -3.12 -1.56
CA LEU A 4 17.47 -2.56 -0.63
C LEU A 4 18.08 -1.66 0.46
N ASN A 5 19.36 -1.81 0.77
CA ASN A 5 20.07 -1.00 1.76
C ASN A 5 20.99 0.06 1.14
N ASP A 6 21.07 0.14 -0.19
CA ASP A 6 21.94 1.13 -0.84
C ASP A 6 21.32 2.52 -0.73
N LYS A 7 22.09 3.51 -0.26
CA LYS A 7 21.68 4.92 -0.26
C LYS A 7 21.71 5.50 -1.68
N SER A 8 20.80 5.05 -2.53
CA SER A 8 20.68 5.47 -3.92
C SER A 8 19.23 5.58 -4.35
N VAL A 9 19.00 6.20 -5.51
CA VAL A 9 17.67 6.27 -6.13
C VAL A 9 17.17 4.86 -6.46
N GLU A 10 18.05 3.98 -6.93
CA GLU A 10 17.73 2.59 -7.25
C GLU A 10 17.34 1.80 -6.01
N GLY A 11 18.05 1.99 -4.89
CA GLY A 11 17.73 1.36 -3.62
C GLY A 11 16.37 1.84 -3.08
N PHE A 12 16.10 3.14 -3.15
CA PHE A 12 14.81 3.70 -2.80
C PHE A 12 13.66 3.17 -3.69
N TYR A 13 13.86 3.17 -5.02
CA TYR A 13 12.90 2.61 -5.98
C TYR A 13 12.63 1.13 -5.73
N ALA A 14 13.68 0.33 -5.45
CA ALA A 14 13.54 -1.09 -5.15
C ALA A 14 12.72 -1.33 -3.87
N ASN A 15 12.86 -0.47 -2.86
CA ASN A 15 12.02 -0.54 -1.66
C ASN A 15 10.55 -0.24 -1.95
N ILE A 16 10.24 0.80 -2.74
CA ILE A 16 8.87 1.10 -3.18
C ILE A 16 8.27 -0.12 -3.89
N GLY A 17 9.02 -0.72 -4.83
CA GLY A 17 8.59 -1.92 -5.55
C GLY A 17 8.36 -3.11 -4.62
N PHE A 18 9.26 -3.35 -3.66
CA PHE A 18 9.11 -4.46 -2.71
C PHE A 18 7.88 -4.29 -1.81
N ILE A 19 7.65 -3.09 -1.29
CA ILE A 19 6.46 -2.78 -0.48
C ILE A 19 5.19 -3.07 -1.26
N MET A 20 5.14 -2.67 -2.52
CA MET A 20 3.93 -2.76 -3.33
C MET A 20 3.69 -4.17 -3.85
N ALA A 21 4.76 -4.95 -4.07
CA ALA A 21 4.67 -6.38 -4.26
C ALA A 21 4.14 -7.10 -3.00
N ALA A 22 4.57 -6.69 -1.80
CA ALA A 22 4.06 -7.24 -0.55
C ALA A 22 2.58 -6.90 -0.32
N ILE A 23 2.16 -5.66 -0.60
CA ILE A 23 0.74 -5.24 -0.56
C ILE A 23 -0.08 -6.02 -1.59
N GLN A 24 0.44 -6.22 -2.80
CA GLN A 24 -0.21 -7.03 -3.83
C GLN A 24 -0.39 -8.49 -3.38
N TYR A 25 0.64 -9.09 -2.79
CA TYR A 25 0.58 -10.45 -2.26
C TYR A 25 -0.45 -10.55 -1.14
N LEU A 26 -0.44 -9.60 -0.22
CA LEU A 26 -1.44 -9.49 0.84
C LEU A 26 -2.86 -9.40 0.28
N GLY A 27 -3.10 -8.56 -0.73
CA GLY A 27 -4.44 -8.39 -1.31
C GLY A 27 -5.02 -9.65 -1.95
N GLY A 28 -4.16 -10.55 -2.47
CA GLY A 28 -4.60 -11.81 -3.07
C GLY A 28 -4.62 -13.00 -2.13
N THR A 29 -3.82 -12.98 -1.05
CA THR A 29 -3.59 -14.15 -0.19
C THR A 29 -4.01 -13.96 1.25
N TRP A 30 -4.26 -12.71 1.65
CA TRP A 30 -4.52 -12.33 3.04
C TRP A 30 -3.37 -12.61 4.02
N ASN A 31 -2.20 -12.97 3.50
CA ASN A 31 -1.02 -13.22 4.29
C ASN A 31 -0.16 -11.94 4.39
N VAL A 32 0.13 -11.53 5.62
CA VAL A 32 0.89 -10.32 5.96
C VAL A 32 2.39 -10.55 6.06
N ASP A 33 2.87 -11.80 6.00
CA ASP A 33 4.28 -12.11 6.26
C ASP A 33 5.24 -11.34 5.34
N PRO A 34 5.00 -11.27 4.00
CA PRO A 34 5.89 -10.49 3.13
C PRO A 34 5.88 -9.00 3.42
N LEU A 35 4.76 -8.44 3.92
CA LEU A 35 4.68 -7.04 4.31
C LEU A 35 5.58 -6.75 5.51
N LEU A 36 5.65 -7.67 6.47
CA LEU A 36 6.46 -7.52 7.68
C LEU A 36 7.98 -7.55 7.38
N GLU A 37 8.39 -8.15 6.27
CA GLU A 37 9.78 -8.14 5.79
C GLU A 37 10.20 -6.79 5.17
N THR A 38 9.25 -5.94 4.82
CA THR A 38 9.53 -4.62 4.22
C THR A 38 10.04 -3.62 5.26
N ASN A 39 10.53 -2.48 4.80
CA ASN A 39 10.85 -1.32 5.63
C ASN A 39 9.76 -0.24 5.62
N PHE A 40 8.53 -0.63 5.26
CA PHE A 40 7.38 0.25 5.34
C PHE A 40 7.07 0.57 6.80
N ASP A 41 6.96 1.84 7.12
CA ASP A 41 6.76 2.32 8.49
C ASP A 41 5.40 1.93 9.08
N TYR A 42 4.39 1.74 8.24
CA TYR A 42 3.03 1.36 8.64
C TYR A 42 2.79 -0.16 8.66
N LYS A 43 3.79 -0.98 8.34
CA LYS A 43 3.62 -2.45 8.19
C LYS A 43 3.01 -3.14 9.41
N ASP A 44 3.44 -2.79 10.62
CA ASP A 44 3.01 -3.48 11.84
C ASP A 44 1.54 -3.15 12.16
N SER A 45 1.14 -1.88 12.01
CA SER A 45 -0.24 -1.44 12.24
C SER A 45 -1.19 -2.02 11.19
N LEU A 46 -0.76 -2.05 9.93
CA LEU A 46 -1.52 -2.70 8.85
C LEU A 46 -1.68 -4.20 9.12
N ALA A 47 -0.58 -4.90 9.43
CA ALA A 47 -0.61 -6.33 9.73
C ALA A 47 -1.51 -6.65 10.92
N GLN A 48 -1.45 -5.86 11.99
CA GLN A 48 -2.30 -6.03 13.17
C GLN A 48 -3.79 -5.84 12.84
N THR A 49 -4.12 -4.82 12.04
CA THR A 49 -5.49 -4.57 11.59
C THR A 49 -6.04 -5.77 10.82
N ILE A 50 -5.25 -6.30 9.90
CA ILE A 50 -5.63 -7.44 9.06
C ILE A 50 -5.79 -8.71 9.89
N LYS A 51 -4.82 -9.02 10.76
CA LYS A 51 -4.91 -10.17 11.67
C LYS A 51 -6.14 -10.12 12.58
N THR A 52 -6.61 -8.92 12.93
CA THR A 52 -7.83 -8.74 13.74
C THR A 52 -9.10 -8.98 12.92
N TYR A 53 -9.07 -8.63 11.63
CA TYR A 53 -10.20 -8.75 10.72
C TYR A 53 -10.39 -10.20 10.21
N ILE A 54 -9.29 -10.91 9.96
CA ILE A 54 -9.28 -12.22 9.31
C ILE A 54 -9.36 -13.33 10.36
N LYS A 55 -10.45 -14.11 10.27
CA LYS A 55 -10.63 -15.35 11.03
C LYS A 55 -10.10 -16.55 10.23
N GLU A 56 -9.85 -17.67 10.89
CA GLU A 56 -9.21 -18.86 10.28
C GLU A 56 -9.89 -19.35 8.99
N ASP A 57 -11.21 -19.19 8.83
CA ASP A 57 -11.96 -19.62 7.65
C ASP A 57 -12.23 -18.52 6.61
N TYR A 58 -11.77 -17.28 6.86
CA TYR A 58 -12.04 -16.13 6.00
C TYR A 58 -11.35 -16.30 4.65
N THR A 59 -10.09 -16.77 4.62
CA THR A 59 -9.30 -16.86 3.40
C THR A 59 -9.80 -17.94 2.44
N GLU A 60 -10.40 -19.03 2.95
CA GLU A 60 -11.01 -20.08 2.13
C GLU A 60 -12.34 -19.67 1.50
N LYS A 61 -12.97 -18.62 2.04
CA LYS A 61 -14.32 -18.19 1.66
C LYS A 61 -14.33 -16.89 0.88
N ASN A 62 -13.21 -16.17 0.84
CA ASN A 62 -13.11 -14.84 0.25
C ASN A 62 -11.88 -14.73 -0.64
N TRP A 63 -12.05 -14.17 -1.84
CA TRP A 63 -10.94 -13.87 -2.74
C TRP A 63 -11.26 -12.66 -3.63
N THR A 64 -10.22 -11.98 -4.08
CA THR A 64 -10.30 -10.80 -4.96
C THR A 64 -9.24 -10.88 -6.06
N ASP A 65 -9.51 -10.33 -7.24
CA ASP A 65 -8.51 -10.15 -8.33
C ASP A 65 -7.88 -8.74 -8.29
N VAL A 66 -7.74 -8.17 -7.08
CA VAL A 66 -7.22 -6.82 -6.93
C VAL A 66 -5.79 -6.72 -7.45
N LYS A 67 -5.50 -5.69 -8.24
CA LYS A 67 -4.18 -5.38 -8.79
C LYS A 67 -3.77 -3.97 -8.40
N PHE A 68 -2.60 -3.85 -7.80
CA PHE A 68 -1.98 -2.57 -7.45
C PHE A 68 -0.92 -2.22 -8.49
N LYS A 69 -0.95 -0.98 -8.98
CA LYS A 69 0.05 -0.40 -9.87
C LYS A 69 0.51 0.93 -9.31
N ILE A 70 1.72 1.32 -9.67
CA ILE A 70 2.28 2.65 -9.35
C ILE A 70 2.64 3.34 -10.66
N SER A 71 2.37 4.64 -10.70
CA SER A 71 2.99 5.55 -11.66
C SER A 71 3.82 6.56 -10.90
N LEU A 72 5.04 6.82 -11.35
CA LEU A 72 5.91 7.88 -10.81
C LEU A 72 5.85 9.08 -11.75
N ASP A 73 5.65 10.27 -11.20
CA ASP A 73 5.42 11.48 -12.01
C ASP A 73 6.71 11.99 -12.67
N THR A 74 7.86 11.65 -12.10
CA THR A 74 9.19 12.07 -12.55
C THR A 74 10.13 10.87 -12.69
N PRO A 75 11.17 10.94 -13.55
CA PRO A 75 12.17 9.88 -13.67
C PRO A 75 13.10 9.71 -12.45
N GLN A 76 13.17 10.72 -11.58
CA GLN A 76 14.01 10.77 -10.38
C GLN A 76 13.24 11.46 -9.24
N PRO A 77 13.49 11.08 -7.97
CA PRO A 77 12.90 11.74 -6.82
C PRO A 77 13.54 13.10 -6.55
N THR A 78 12.86 13.94 -5.76
CA THR A 78 13.47 15.11 -5.12
C THR A 78 14.31 14.64 -3.93
N ILE A 79 15.58 15.04 -3.88
CA ILE A 79 16.54 14.59 -2.86
C ILE A 79 16.96 15.78 -1.99
N GLU A 80 16.76 15.63 -0.68
CA GLU A 80 17.13 16.61 0.35
C GLU A 80 17.94 15.90 1.45
N GLY A 81 19.26 15.83 1.27
CA GLY A 81 20.15 15.13 2.19
C GLY A 81 19.86 13.64 2.26
N ASP A 82 19.30 13.19 3.40
CA ASP A 82 18.92 11.79 3.65
C ASP A 82 17.45 11.49 3.31
N LYS A 83 16.68 12.51 2.89
CA LYS A 83 15.25 12.38 2.58
C LYS A 83 14.99 12.44 1.08
N TYR A 84 14.27 11.45 0.57
CA TYR A 84 13.93 11.29 -0.84
C TYR A 84 12.41 11.33 -0.94
N ASN A 85 11.87 12.16 -1.84
CA ASN A 85 10.43 12.27 -2.07
C ASN A 85 10.13 12.01 -3.55
N TRP A 86 9.23 11.08 -3.83
CA TRP A 86 8.81 10.76 -5.19
C TRP A 86 7.30 10.89 -5.32
N ASN A 87 6.86 11.90 -6.07
CA ASN A 87 5.44 12.07 -6.39
C ASN A 87 5.01 11.03 -7.42
N GLY A 88 3.78 10.56 -7.29
CA GLY A 88 3.21 9.58 -8.17
C GLY A 88 1.74 9.31 -7.86
N LYS A 89 1.30 8.13 -8.26
CA LYS A 89 -0.06 7.63 -8.04
C LYS A 89 -0.05 6.14 -7.76
N ILE A 90 -0.98 5.72 -6.91
CA ILE A 90 -1.37 4.32 -6.74
C ILE A 90 -2.64 4.11 -7.54
N ILE A 91 -2.64 3.10 -8.39
CA ILE A 91 -3.79 2.69 -9.20
C ILE A 91 -4.22 1.32 -8.70
N VAL A 92 -5.50 1.21 -8.36
CA VAL A 92 -6.13 -0.02 -7.85
C VAL A 92 -7.12 -0.48 -8.88
N ASP A 93 -6.93 -1.70 -9.37
CA ASP A 93 -7.87 -2.40 -10.23
C ASP A 93 -8.51 -3.52 -9.41
N ARG A 94 -9.79 -3.41 -9.08
CA ARG A 94 -10.55 -4.37 -8.26
C ARG A 94 -11.08 -5.56 -9.08
N GLY A 95 -10.75 -5.62 -10.37
CA GLY A 95 -11.26 -6.65 -11.27
C GLY A 95 -12.76 -6.50 -11.54
N ASN A 96 -13.35 -7.53 -12.14
CA ASN A 96 -14.77 -7.52 -12.50
C ASN A 96 -15.67 -8.02 -11.37
N PHE A 97 -15.13 -8.82 -10.45
CA PHE A 97 -15.87 -9.42 -9.36
C PHE A 97 -14.93 -9.76 -8.19
N TYR A 98 -15.51 -9.92 -7.02
CA TYR A 98 -14.86 -10.51 -5.84
C TYR A 98 -15.74 -11.64 -5.32
N VAL A 99 -15.16 -12.53 -4.52
CA VAL A 99 -15.93 -13.55 -3.79
C VAL A 99 -15.94 -13.21 -2.32
N TYR A 100 -17.14 -13.16 -1.76
CA TYR A 100 -17.35 -13.02 -0.34
C TYR A 100 -18.26 -14.13 0.17
N SER A 101 -17.88 -14.81 1.25
CA SER A 101 -18.64 -15.93 1.82
C SER A 101 -19.03 -16.99 0.76
N ARG A 102 -18.11 -17.32 -0.15
CA ARG A 102 -18.28 -18.25 -1.29
C ARG A 102 -19.29 -17.82 -2.36
N GLN A 103 -19.71 -16.56 -2.36
CA GLN A 103 -20.60 -15.98 -3.38
C GLN A 103 -19.84 -14.94 -4.20
N ALA A 104 -20.02 -14.97 -5.52
CA ALA A 104 -19.45 -13.98 -6.40
C ALA A 104 -20.31 -12.71 -6.42
N HIS A 105 -19.66 -11.56 -6.35
CA HIS A 105 -20.27 -10.24 -6.40
C HIS A 105 -19.60 -9.42 -7.49
N ASP A 106 -20.39 -8.86 -8.40
CA ASP A 106 -19.87 -7.98 -9.44
C ASP A 106 -19.36 -6.66 -8.84
N VAL A 107 -18.21 -6.21 -9.34
CA VAL A 107 -17.72 -4.86 -9.07
C VAL A 107 -18.33 -3.91 -10.11
N PRO A 108 -19.07 -2.87 -9.67
CA PRO A 108 -19.61 -1.86 -10.56
C PRO A 108 -18.52 -1.26 -11.45
N GLN A 109 -18.81 -1.04 -12.73
CA GLN A 109 -17.81 -0.63 -13.72
C GLN A 109 -17.06 0.65 -13.32
N ASP A 110 -17.76 1.59 -12.71
CA ASP A 110 -17.25 2.87 -12.18
C ASP A 110 -16.39 2.72 -10.91
N GLN A 111 -16.38 1.54 -10.29
CA GLN A 111 -15.61 1.22 -9.08
C GLN A 111 -14.43 0.29 -9.33
N ARG A 112 -14.32 -0.29 -10.53
CA ARG A 112 -13.25 -1.24 -10.88
C ARG A 112 -11.88 -0.60 -10.79
N ILE A 113 -11.73 0.62 -11.32
CA ILE A 113 -10.46 1.34 -11.28
C ILE A 113 -10.60 2.53 -10.34
N SER A 114 -9.66 2.69 -9.41
CA SER A 114 -9.49 3.93 -8.66
C SER A 114 -8.03 4.36 -8.69
N GLU A 115 -7.80 5.66 -8.84
CA GLU A 115 -6.48 6.27 -8.76
C GLU A 115 -6.40 7.18 -7.54
N GLU A 116 -5.29 7.12 -6.83
CA GLU A 116 -5.01 8.00 -5.69
C GLU A 116 -3.61 8.60 -5.84
N ALA A 117 -3.52 9.92 -5.73
CA ALA A 117 -2.22 10.60 -5.70
C ALA A 117 -1.44 10.18 -4.45
N ALA A 118 -0.15 9.94 -4.62
CA ALA A 118 0.73 9.46 -3.57
C ALA A 118 2.10 10.13 -3.61
N ILE A 119 2.69 10.32 -2.44
CA ILE A 119 4.09 10.71 -2.26
C ILE A 119 4.77 9.55 -1.55
N PHE A 120 5.74 8.95 -2.23
CA PHE A 120 6.63 7.95 -1.64
C PHE A 120 7.80 8.69 -0.97
N ILE A 121 8.00 8.46 0.31
CA ILE A 121 8.99 9.18 1.11
C ILE A 121 9.97 8.16 1.69
N GLY A 122 11.25 8.34 1.40
CA GLY A 122 12.34 7.54 1.96
C GLY A 122 13.21 8.39 2.86
N THR A 123 13.46 7.94 4.09
CA THR A 123 14.48 8.52 4.98
C THR A 123 15.56 7.47 5.18
N TYR A 124 16.79 7.81 4.81
CA TYR A 124 17.94 6.92 4.99
C TYR A 124 18.61 7.16 6.33
N GLN A 125 18.71 6.12 7.16
CA GLN A 125 19.32 6.20 8.48
C GLN A 125 19.96 4.85 8.84
N ASP A 126 21.14 4.88 9.47
CA ASP A 126 21.82 3.70 10.01
C ASP A 126 21.99 2.55 9.01
N GLY A 127 22.28 2.89 7.75
CA GLY A 127 22.51 1.90 6.69
C GLY A 127 21.23 1.29 6.11
N LYS A 128 20.06 1.87 6.39
CA LYS A 128 18.76 1.34 5.96
C LYS A 128 17.81 2.48 5.55
N TRP A 129 16.90 2.15 4.64
CA TRP A 129 15.76 3.00 4.33
C TRP A 129 14.63 2.77 5.33
N LYS A 130 13.94 3.84 5.72
CA LYS A 130 12.58 3.83 6.26
C LYS A 130 11.67 4.46 5.21
N ILE A 131 10.61 3.75 4.82
CA ILE A 131 9.70 4.21 3.76
C ILE A 131 8.33 4.53 4.35
N SER A 132 7.78 5.67 3.97
CA SER A 132 6.38 6.01 4.19
C SER A 132 5.69 6.35 2.87
N ILE A 133 4.38 6.22 2.83
CA ILE A 133 3.55 6.54 1.67
C ILE A 133 2.44 7.46 2.14
N GLU A 134 2.43 8.69 1.65
CA GLU A 134 1.37 9.65 1.91
C GLU A 134 0.44 9.71 0.71
N THR A 135 -0.84 9.41 0.91
CA THR A 135 -1.88 9.56 -0.10
C THR A 135 -2.75 10.78 0.19
N SER A 136 -3.48 11.29 -0.81
CA SER A 136 -4.36 12.45 -0.65
C SER A 136 -5.45 12.27 0.42
N LYS A 137 -5.83 11.04 0.79
CA LYS A 137 -6.72 10.76 1.93
C LYS A 137 -6.01 10.74 3.29
N SER A 138 -4.69 10.55 3.32
CA SER A 138 -3.89 10.54 4.55
C SER A 138 -3.33 11.92 4.92
N ALA A 139 -3.28 12.86 3.98
CA ALA A 139 -2.87 14.25 4.19
C ALA A 139 -4.03 15.10 4.72
N SER A 140 -4.42 14.93 5.99
CA SER A 140 -5.24 15.93 6.71
C SER A 140 -5.12 15.80 8.24
N PRO A 141 -4.51 16.80 8.89
CA PRO A 141 -4.93 17.24 10.22
C PRO A 141 -5.41 18.70 10.12
N GLY A 142 -6.72 18.92 9.89
CA GLY A 142 -7.30 20.25 10.06
C GLY A 142 -8.48 20.64 9.16
N ALA A 143 -9.65 20.04 9.35
CA ALA A 143 -10.95 20.70 9.19
C ALA A 143 -12.02 19.87 9.93
N GLY A 144 -12.82 20.52 10.77
CA GLY A 144 -13.64 19.86 11.79
C GLY A 144 -14.89 19.13 11.29
N SER A 145 -15.42 18.35 12.24
CA SER A 145 -16.73 17.68 12.31
C SER A 145 -16.98 16.45 11.42
N GLY A 146 -17.03 15.27 12.05
CA GLY A 146 -17.55 14.04 11.46
C GLY A 146 -16.86 12.78 11.98
N SER A 147 -17.22 12.35 13.19
CA SER A 147 -16.84 11.05 13.75
C SER A 147 -17.33 9.88 12.87
N SER A 148 -16.43 9.08 12.29
CA SER A 148 -16.19 7.67 12.68
C SER A 148 -15.37 6.89 11.64
N THR A 149 -14.22 6.39 12.12
CA THR A 149 -13.45 5.20 11.71
C THR A 149 -13.05 5.01 10.24
N GLY A 150 -11.75 5.13 9.98
CA GLY A 150 -11.11 4.55 8.80
C GLY A 150 -9.69 5.06 8.57
N SER A 151 -8.78 4.78 9.50
CA SER A 151 -7.35 5.11 9.43
C SER A 151 -6.71 4.57 8.14
N GLY A 152 -5.63 5.24 7.73
CA GLY A 152 -4.88 5.01 6.49
C GLY A 152 -4.87 3.57 5.98
N LEU A 153 -5.14 3.46 4.68
CA LEU A 153 -5.36 2.25 3.88
C LEU A 153 -6.76 1.60 3.91
N GLY A 154 -7.66 2.01 4.82
CA GLY A 154 -9.08 1.58 4.75
C GLY A 154 -9.82 1.96 3.47
N GLY A 155 -9.26 2.89 2.68
CA GLY A 155 -9.77 3.28 1.36
C GLY A 155 -9.44 2.30 0.22
N PHE A 156 -8.63 1.26 0.46
CA PHE A 156 -8.26 0.29 -0.56
C PHE A 156 -9.23 -0.87 -0.71
N GLY A 157 -10.20 -1.03 0.21
CA GLY A 157 -11.21 -2.08 0.10
C GLY A 157 -10.60 -3.48 -0.05
N LEU A 158 -9.66 -3.80 0.84
CA LEU A 158 -9.37 -5.19 1.18
C LEU A 158 -10.50 -5.66 2.10
#